data_AF-A0A0B4FNL5-F1
#
_entry.id   AF-A0A0B4FNL5-F1
#
_cell.length_a   1.000
_cell.length_b   1.000
_cell.length_c   1.000
_cell.angle_alpha   90.00
_cell.angle_beta   90.00
_cell.angle_gamma   90.00
#
_symmetry.space_group_name_H-M   'P 1'
#
loop_
_entity.id
_entity.type
_entity.pdbx_description
1 polymer ?
#
loop_
_entity_poly.entity_id
_entity_poly.type
_entity_poly.pdbx_seq_one_letter_code
_entity_poly.pdbx_strand_id
1 'polypeptide(L)'
;MSDWRSSLSALDRYKVIQSLQETLSPDKRSDAISIEQDAHQHSSTRDEYDAMVNAGSRKPKDNSPSPSDTGIRIGKYNNCTLIADGVTSEVYRSNNRVLKVIIQHNIEPHNPQREASILQELHSLTPVPEKIITLTETFRDQELRFVLVFPYLPMTLDNLISSKSISLSDARSIFRDVLTGLTFMHKHAIIHRDIKPSAVLLQSPSGPSYISDFGTAWHPRLSSYTEPQNDKVLDIGTGAYRAPEVLFGNKGYGTSVDMWALGVMLAEVISSPPVPPFESRPAHEDGNQLGLILSIFKTMGTPTPETWPEAKGFKVTPFELWTVFPQRDWADILPEVDEEFRNLVGRLVCFESGRRDTAEEALKHVCFMTR
;
A
#
# COMPACT_ATOMS: atom_id res chain seq x y z
N MET A 1 14.88 19.80 37.57
CA MET A 1 15.33 18.57 36.89
C MET A 1 14.12 17.97 36.23
N SER A 2 14.19 17.73 34.92
CA SER A 2 13.09 17.10 34.17
C SER A 2 12.89 15.68 34.69
N ASP A 3 11.67 15.33 35.09
CA ASP A 3 11.33 13.94 35.40
C ASP A 3 11.40 13.14 34.11
N TRP A 4 12.37 12.24 33.97
CA TRP A 4 12.60 11.46 32.76
C TRP A 4 11.37 10.61 32.38
N ARG A 5 10.49 10.31 33.34
CA ARG A 5 9.22 9.60 33.07
C ARG A 5 8.27 10.42 32.21
N SER A 6 8.29 11.74 32.33
CA SER A 6 7.48 12.63 31.49
C SER A 6 7.93 12.66 30.03
N SER A 7 9.17 12.22 29.76
CA SER A 7 9.70 12.04 28.40
C SER A 7 9.51 10.65 27.81
N LEU A 8 9.00 9.67 28.57
CA LEU A 8 8.55 8.38 28.00
C LEU A 8 7.08 8.47 27.63
N SER A 9 6.79 8.37 26.34
CA SER A 9 5.41 8.15 25.91
C SER A 9 4.97 6.72 26.20
N ALA A 10 3.65 6.49 26.26
CA ALA A 10 3.10 5.15 26.33
C ALA A 10 3.54 4.27 25.14
N LEU A 11 3.79 4.88 23.98
CA LEU A 11 4.28 4.20 22.79
C LEU A 11 5.73 3.72 22.95
N ASP A 12 6.59 4.52 23.59
CA ASP A 12 7.98 4.12 23.85
C ASP A 12 8.06 2.95 24.83
N ARG A 13 7.19 2.97 25.86
CA ARG A 13 7.05 1.87 26.82
C ARG A 13 6.50 0.60 26.16
N TYR A 14 5.55 0.74 25.24
CA TYR A 14 4.99 -0.39 24.51
C TYR A 14 6.02 -1.04 23.57
N LYS A 15 6.86 -0.25 22.89
CA LYS A 15 7.98 -0.77 22.07
C LYS A 15 8.99 -1.57 22.91
N VAL A 16 9.25 -1.12 24.13
CA VAL A 16 10.10 -1.85 25.08
C VAL A 16 9.49 -3.20 25.46
N ILE A 17 8.17 -3.25 25.73
CA ILE A 17 7.46 -4.50 26.04
C ILE A 17 7.49 -5.47 24.85
N GLN A 18 7.29 -4.99 23.63
CA GLN A 18 7.39 -5.82 22.42
C GLN A 18 8.80 -6.40 22.25
N SER A 19 9.82 -5.56 22.40
CA SER A 19 11.22 -6.01 22.34
C SER A 19 11.53 -7.07 23.42
N LEU A 20 11.00 -6.92 24.63
CA LEU A 20 11.11 -7.94 25.69
C LEU A 20 10.40 -9.26 25.32
N GLN A 21 9.24 -9.21 24.67
CA GLN A 21 8.50 -10.41 24.25
C GLN A 21 9.24 -11.19 23.14
N GLU A 22 10.00 -10.49 22.31
CA GLU A 22 10.83 -11.08 21.27
C GLU A 22 12.11 -11.72 21.82
N THR A 23 12.72 -11.11 22.84
CA THR A 23 13.99 -11.58 23.43
C THR A 23 13.80 -12.66 24.49
N LEU A 24 12.68 -12.64 25.23
CA LEU A 24 12.37 -13.62 26.27
C LEU A 24 12.04 -15.01 25.70
N SER A 25 12.36 -16.05 26.47
CA SER A 25 11.94 -17.41 26.18
C SER A 25 10.41 -17.52 26.15
N PRO A 26 9.81 -18.44 25.36
CA PRO A 26 8.37 -18.58 25.22
C PRO A 26 7.59 -18.59 26.55
N ASP A 27 8.13 -19.28 27.56
CA ASP A 27 7.51 -19.44 28.89
C ASP A 27 7.54 -18.16 29.76
N LYS A 28 8.26 -17.11 29.32
CA LYS A 28 8.44 -15.86 30.06
C LYS A 28 7.89 -14.63 29.33
N ARG A 29 7.26 -14.81 28.16
CA ARG A 29 6.71 -13.68 27.38
C ARG A 29 5.59 -12.93 28.10
N SER A 30 4.86 -13.62 28.98
CA SER A 30 3.88 -13.01 29.88
C SER A 30 4.50 -12.02 30.88
N ASP A 31 5.80 -12.15 31.15
CA ASP A 31 6.52 -11.37 32.17
C ASP A 31 7.09 -10.07 31.59
N ALA A 32 7.02 -9.86 30.27
CA ALA A 32 7.53 -8.66 29.61
C ALA A 32 6.88 -7.37 30.15
N ILE A 33 5.59 -7.44 30.48
CA ILE A 33 4.83 -6.31 31.04
C ILE A 33 5.29 -6.03 32.48
N SER A 34 5.50 -7.07 33.30
CA SER A 34 5.93 -6.87 34.69
C SER A 34 7.38 -6.40 34.76
N ILE A 35 8.26 -6.86 33.88
CA ILE A 35 9.65 -6.40 33.77
C ILE A 35 9.72 -4.92 33.39
N GLU A 36 8.91 -4.47 32.43
CA GLU A 36 8.87 -3.05 32.05
C GLU A 36 8.28 -2.19 33.16
N GLN A 37 7.19 -2.63 33.79
CA GLN A 37 6.55 -1.89 34.88
C GLN A 37 7.47 -1.75 36.09
N ASP A 38 8.20 -2.81 36.45
CA ASP A 38 9.15 -2.81 37.56
C ASP A 38 10.32 -1.86 37.27
N ALA A 39 10.89 -1.91 36.07
CA ALA A 39 11.93 -0.98 35.62
C ALA A 39 11.43 0.48 35.64
N HIS A 40 10.21 0.74 35.18
CA HIS A 40 9.62 2.09 35.16
C HIS A 40 9.36 2.64 36.57
N GLN A 41 8.96 1.80 37.52
CA GLN A 41 8.67 2.22 38.90
C GLN A 41 9.93 2.42 39.72
N HIS A 42 10.94 1.56 39.57
CA HIS A 42 12.08 1.52 40.49
C HIS A 42 13.34 2.24 39.97
N SER A 43 13.36 2.72 38.73
CA SER A 43 14.51 3.47 38.19
C SER A 43 14.49 4.95 38.59
N SER A 44 15.61 5.51 39.02
CA SER A 44 15.72 6.94 39.35
C SER A 44 16.09 7.78 38.13
N THR A 45 16.72 7.16 37.13
CA THR A 45 17.15 7.80 35.87
C THR A 45 16.76 6.98 34.63
N ARG A 46 16.80 7.62 33.45
CA ARG A 46 16.56 6.93 32.16
C ARG A 46 17.58 5.82 31.89
N ASP A 47 18.85 6.05 32.21
CA ASP A 47 19.91 5.07 32.00
C ASP A 47 19.73 3.82 32.89
N GLU A 48 19.23 4.00 34.11
CA GLU A 48 18.87 2.87 35.00
C GLU A 48 17.68 2.08 34.45
N TYR A 49 16.67 2.76 33.92
CA TYR A 49 15.52 2.12 33.27
C TYR A 49 15.96 1.28 32.06
N ASP A 50 16.77 1.86 31.18
CA ASP A 50 17.27 1.17 29.99
C ASP A 50 18.18 -0.01 30.39
N ALA A 51 18.96 0.11 31.47
CA ALA A 51 19.78 -0.99 31.98
C ALA A 51 18.96 -2.15 32.57
N MET A 52 17.88 -1.86 33.31
CA MET A 52 17.00 -2.88 33.91
C MET A 52 16.23 -3.69 32.86
N VAL A 53 15.67 -3.01 31.86
CA VAL A 53 14.99 -3.64 30.72
C VAL A 53 15.96 -4.55 29.94
N ASN A 54 17.19 -4.06 29.70
CA ASN A 54 18.22 -4.83 29.01
C ASN A 54 18.75 -6.02 29.84
N ALA A 55 18.74 -5.93 31.17
CA ALA A 55 19.13 -7.03 32.04
C ALA A 55 18.09 -8.17 32.04
N GLY A 56 16.80 -7.85 31.94
CA GLY A 56 15.71 -8.82 31.80
C GLY A 56 15.74 -9.60 30.48
N SER A 57 16.40 -9.07 29.44
CA SER A 57 16.53 -9.69 28.10
C SER A 57 17.67 -10.70 27.94
N ARG A 58 18.50 -10.98 28.96
CA ARG A 58 19.72 -11.79 28.77
C ARG A 58 19.46 -13.31 28.75
N LYS A 59 19.61 -13.94 27.57
CA LYS A 59 20.00 -15.36 27.44
C LYS A 59 21.47 -15.56 27.87
N PRO A 60 21.88 -16.76 28.34
CA PRO A 60 23.29 -17.08 28.56
C PRO A 60 24.07 -16.90 27.25
N LYS A 61 25.24 -16.26 27.33
CA LYS A 61 26.15 -16.08 26.18
C LYS A 61 26.58 -17.44 25.65
N ASP A 62 26.05 -17.81 24.50
CA ASP A 62 26.62 -18.88 23.69
C ASP A 62 27.68 -18.26 22.77
N ASN A 63 28.91 -18.73 22.86
CA ASN A 63 30.05 -18.30 22.05
C ASN A 63 29.88 -18.80 20.60
N SER A 64 28.94 -18.21 19.87
CA SER A 64 28.83 -18.36 18.43
C SER A 64 29.49 -17.16 17.73
N PRO A 65 30.18 -17.37 16.59
CA PRO A 65 30.96 -16.34 15.93
C PRO A 65 30.05 -15.21 15.42
N SER A 66 30.60 -14.01 15.31
CA SER A 66 29.94 -12.81 14.76
C SER A 66 29.20 -13.12 13.44
N PRO A 67 27.98 -12.57 13.22
CA PRO A 67 27.19 -12.89 12.04
C PRO A 67 27.95 -12.48 10.79
N SER A 68 28.24 -13.46 9.94
CA SER A 68 28.81 -13.21 8.62
C SER A 68 27.79 -12.45 7.79
N ASP A 69 28.28 -11.49 7.01
CA ASP A 69 27.56 -10.65 6.02
C ASP A 69 27.08 -11.47 4.81
N THR A 70 26.62 -12.71 5.05
CA THR A 70 26.24 -13.68 4.04
C THR A 70 24.75 -13.91 4.14
N GLY A 71 23.98 -13.28 3.23
CA GLY A 71 22.52 -13.42 3.17
C GLY A 71 22.06 -14.88 3.13
N ILE A 72 20.79 -15.13 3.48
CA ILE A 72 20.25 -16.49 3.64
C ILE A 72 20.08 -17.21 2.30
N ARG A 73 19.91 -18.54 2.33
CA ARG A 73 19.57 -19.34 1.15
C ARG A 73 18.07 -19.62 1.12
N ILE A 74 17.42 -19.36 -0.01
CA ILE A 74 15.99 -19.62 -0.23
C ILE A 74 15.86 -20.47 -1.51
N GLY A 75 15.55 -21.76 -1.36
CA GLY A 75 15.54 -22.70 -2.48
C GLY A 75 16.89 -22.78 -3.21
N LYS A 76 16.90 -22.41 -4.49
CA LYS A 76 18.11 -22.33 -5.34
C LYS A 76 18.84 -20.98 -5.26
N TYR A 77 18.26 -20.00 -4.58
CA TYR A 77 18.81 -18.64 -4.49
C TYR A 77 19.69 -18.49 -3.25
N ASN A 78 20.90 -17.97 -3.45
CA ASN A 78 21.90 -17.73 -2.39
C ASN A 78 22.03 -16.23 -2.11
N ASN A 79 22.64 -15.86 -0.97
CA ASN A 79 22.88 -14.47 -0.57
C ASN A 79 21.60 -13.62 -0.60
N CYS A 80 20.49 -14.17 -0.11
CA CYS A 80 19.21 -13.47 -0.06
C CYS A 80 19.22 -12.47 1.11
N THR A 81 19.06 -11.18 0.80
CA THR A 81 19.01 -10.10 1.79
C THR A 81 17.57 -9.59 1.89
N LEU A 82 17.03 -9.48 3.10
CA LEU A 82 15.69 -8.91 3.31
C LEU A 82 15.69 -7.43 2.88
N ILE A 83 14.72 -7.03 2.06
CA ILE A 83 14.56 -5.66 1.58
C ILE A 83 13.21 -5.04 1.96
N ALA A 84 12.20 -5.84 2.27
CA ALA A 84 10.95 -5.38 2.84
C ALA A 84 10.32 -6.48 3.69
N ASP A 85 9.65 -6.07 4.77
CA ASP A 85 8.87 -6.91 5.65
C ASP A 85 7.42 -6.39 5.64
N GLY A 86 6.46 -7.32 5.57
CA GLY A 86 5.05 -7.01 5.39
C GLY A 86 4.17 -8.09 6.00
N VAL A 87 2.92 -7.75 6.29
CA VAL A 87 1.99 -8.61 7.04
C VAL A 87 1.83 -10.01 6.42
N THR A 88 1.82 -10.12 5.09
CA THR A 88 1.58 -11.39 4.38
C THR A 88 2.84 -12.02 3.82
N SER A 89 3.93 -11.26 3.66
CA SER A 89 5.14 -11.71 2.98
C SER A 89 6.38 -10.92 3.38
N GLU A 90 7.50 -11.64 3.41
CA GLU A 90 8.85 -11.06 3.44
C GLU A 90 9.40 -11.00 2.02
N VAL A 91 10.10 -9.91 1.68
CA VAL A 91 10.67 -9.70 0.35
C VAL A 91 12.18 -9.69 0.45
N TYR A 92 12.83 -10.63 -0.24
CA TYR A 92 14.28 -10.78 -0.28
C TYR A 92 14.83 -10.45 -1.66
N ARG A 93 16.01 -9.83 -1.71
CA ARG A 93 16.80 -9.67 -2.92
C ARG A 93 17.90 -10.72 -3.01
N SER A 94 18.06 -11.34 -4.17
CA SER A 94 19.21 -12.17 -4.52
C SER A 94 19.70 -11.78 -5.92
N ASN A 95 20.85 -11.10 -5.99
CA ASN A 95 21.38 -10.51 -7.23
C ASN A 95 20.34 -9.61 -7.94
N ASN A 96 19.90 -10.02 -9.14
CA ASN A 96 18.89 -9.34 -9.97
C ASN A 96 17.49 -9.95 -9.83
N ARG A 97 17.23 -10.69 -8.74
CA ARG A 97 15.94 -11.32 -8.45
C ARG A 97 15.39 -10.85 -7.11
N VAL A 98 14.07 -10.82 -7.03
CA VAL A 98 13.30 -10.60 -5.81
C VAL A 98 12.50 -11.86 -5.51
N LEU A 99 12.50 -12.28 -4.27
CA LEU A 99 11.74 -13.40 -3.75
C LEU A 99 10.73 -12.86 -2.74
N LYS A 100 9.44 -12.92 -3.09
CA LYS A 100 8.33 -12.67 -2.16
C LYS A 100 8.00 -14.00 -1.49
N VAL A 101 8.45 -14.15 -0.25
CA VAL A 101 8.24 -15.34 0.59
C VAL A 101 6.97 -15.13 1.40
N ILE A 102 5.98 -15.99 1.19
CA ILE A 102 4.70 -15.89 1.90
C ILE A 102 4.87 -16.43 3.32
N ILE A 103 4.64 -15.58 4.32
CA ILE A 103 4.76 -15.93 5.75
C ILE A 103 3.41 -16.13 6.43
N GLN A 104 2.35 -15.51 5.90
CA GLN A 104 1.00 -15.66 6.42
C GLN A 104 0.01 -15.97 5.29
N HIS A 105 -0.92 -16.88 5.58
CA HIS A 105 -1.94 -17.33 4.64
C HIS A 105 -3.33 -16.85 5.04
N ASN A 106 -4.24 -16.76 4.07
CA ASN A 106 -5.67 -16.54 4.26
C ASN A 106 -6.07 -15.22 4.94
N ILE A 107 -5.26 -14.16 4.80
CA ILE A 107 -5.70 -12.80 5.15
C ILE A 107 -6.43 -12.24 3.94
N GLU A 108 -7.76 -12.27 3.92
CA GLU A 108 -8.55 -11.62 2.88
C GLU A 108 -8.20 -10.12 2.76
N PRO A 109 -8.08 -9.52 1.56
CA PRO A 109 -8.20 -10.11 0.21
C PRO A 109 -6.95 -10.85 -0.31
N HIS A 110 -5.86 -10.86 0.44
CA HIS A 110 -4.57 -11.38 -0.01
C HIS A 110 -4.63 -12.88 -0.30
N ASN A 111 -4.35 -13.24 -1.54
CA ASN A 111 -4.32 -14.63 -1.99
C ASN A 111 -3.11 -14.88 -2.91
N PRO A 112 -1.99 -15.36 -2.37
CA PRO A 112 -0.76 -15.55 -3.13
C PRO A 112 -0.88 -16.54 -4.30
N GLN A 113 -1.71 -17.58 -4.18
CA GLN A 113 -1.94 -18.54 -5.26
C GLN A 113 -2.71 -17.90 -6.41
N ARG A 114 -3.70 -17.05 -6.07
CA ARG A 114 -4.45 -16.26 -7.05
C ARG A 114 -3.57 -15.21 -7.69
N GLU A 115 -2.75 -14.49 -6.92
CA GLU A 115 -1.73 -13.56 -7.42
C GLU A 115 -0.85 -14.23 -8.48
N ALA A 116 -0.29 -15.40 -8.17
CA ALA A 116 0.52 -16.15 -9.10
C ALA A 116 -0.25 -16.56 -10.38
N SER A 117 -1.49 -17.02 -10.22
CA SER A 117 -2.33 -17.45 -11.34
C SER A 117 -2.73 -16.29 -12.25
N ILE A 118 -3.06 -15.13 -11.68
CA ILE A 118 -3.40 -13.90 -12.43
C ILE A 118 -2.18 -13.44 -13.25
N LEU A 119 -1.00 -13.38 -12.63
CA LEU A 119 0.22 -12.95 -13.31
C LEU A 119 0.65 -13.90 -14.42
N GLN A 120 0.52 -15.22 -14.22
CA GLN A 120 0.76 -16.22 -15.24
C GLN A 120 -0.22 -16.09 -16.42
N GLU A 121 -1.51 -15.94 -16.13
CA GLU A 121 -2.54 -15.74 -17.16
C GLU A 121 -2.27 -14.48 -17.97
N LEU A 122 -2.03 -13.34 -17.31
CA LEU A 122 -1.70 -12.08 -17.97
C LEU A 122 -0.51 -12.22 -18.94
N HIS A 123 0.58 -12.86 -18.53
CA HIS A 123 1.77 -13.05 -19.37
C HIS A 123 1.62 -14.13 -20.44
N SER A 124 0.55 -14.93 -20.40
CA SER A 124 0.22 -15.90 -21.45
C SER A 124 -0.62 -15.30 -22.58
N LEU A 125 -1.18 -14.10 -22.39
CA LEU A 125 -1.98 -13.41 -23.39
C LEU A 125 -1.12 -12.87 -24.54
N THR A 126 -1.76 -12.64 -25.69
CA THR A 126 -1.12 -12.05 -26.88
C THR A 126 -1.86 -10.76 -27.29
N PRO A 127 -1.18 -9.61 -27.38
CA PRO A 127 0.24 -9.41 -27.03
C PRO A 127 0.51 -9.62 -25.54
N VAL A 128 1.77 -9.92 -25.19
CA VAL A 128 2.20 -9.99 -23.79
C VAL A 128 2.06 -8.59 -23.18
N PRO A 129 1.53 -8.45 -21.96
CA PRO A 129 1.38 -7.15 -21.32
C PRO A 129 2.71 -6.42 -21.18
N GLU A 130 2.70 -5.14 -21.53
CA GLU A 130 3.75 -4.21 -21.14
C GLU A 130 3.43 -3.62 -19.76
N LYS A 131 4.47 -3.19 -19.03
CA LYS A 131 4.35 -2.41 -17.78
C LYS A 131 3.65 -3.12 -16.61
N ILE A 132 3.55 -4.44 -16.65
CA ILE A 132 3.15 -5.30 -15.53
C ILE A 132 4.36 -6.15 -15.12
N ILE A 133 4.60 -6.31 -13.81
CA ILE A 133 5.72 -7.12 -13.31
C ILE A 133 5.59 -8.58 -13.75
N THR A 134 6.67 -9.15 -14.30
CA THR A 134 6.68 -10.54 -14.74
C THR A 134 7.00 -11.49 -13.60
N LEU A 135 6.06 -12.39 -13.29
CA LEU A 135 6.31 -13.54 -12.42
C LEU A 135 7.20 -14.53 -13.16
N THR A 136 8.45 -14.64 -12.72
CA THR A 136 9.45 -15.49 -13.38
C THR A 136 9.24 -16.96 -13.04
N GLU A 137 9.02 -17.27 -11.77
CA GLU A 137 8.74 -18.62 -11.32
C GLU A 137 8.07 -18.61 -9.94
N THR A 138 7.52 -19.76 -9.56
CA THR A 138 7.06 -20.04 -8.20
C THR A 138 7.64 -21.35 -7.72
N PHE A 139 7.88 -21.46 -6.42
CA PHE A 139 8.31 -22.71 -5.79
C PHE A 139 7.91 -22.74 -4.32
N ARG A 140 8.16 -23.87 -3.65
CA ARG A 140 8.11 -23.98 -2.19
C ARG A 140 9.53 -24.11 -1.65
N ASP A 141 9.86 -23.31 -0.65
CA ASP A 141 11.18 -23.37 -0.01
C ASP A 141 11.31 -24.58 0.92
N GLN A 142 12.42 -24.64 1.67
CA GLN A 142 12.71 -25.75 2.59
C GLN A 142 11.72 -25.85 3.75
N GLU A 143 11.05 -24.75 4.08
CA GLU A 143 10.01 -24.67 5.12
C GLU A 143 8.60 -24.82 4.52
N LEU A 144 8.51 -25.24 3.25
CA LEU A 144 7.27 -25.39 2.48
C LEU A 144 6.51 -24.07 2.26
N ARG A 145 7.13 -22.92 2.52
CA ARG A 145 6.54 -21.59 2.27
C ARG A 145 6.46 -21.35 0.77
N PHE A 146 5.36 -20.76 0.33
CA PHE A 146 5.17 -20.43 -1.08
C PHE A 146 6.02 -19.20 -1.43
N VAL A 147 6.76 -19.26 -2.54
CA VAL A 147 7.67 -18.19 -2.95
C VAL A 147 7.36 -17.80 -4.39
N LEU A 148 7.19 -16.50 -4.62
CA LEU A 148 7.07 -15.88 -5.95
C LEU A 148 8.37 -15.17 -6.29
N VAL A 149 8.88 -15.38 -7.50
CA VAL A 149 10.14 -14.79 -7.96
C VAL A 149 9.90 -13.77 -9.06
N PHE A 150 10.46 -12.58 -8.88
CA PHE A 150 10.33 -11.44 -9.78
C PHE A 150 11.71 -10.94 -10.23
N PRO A 151 11.80 -10.20 -11.35
CA PRO A 151 12.98 -9.39 -11.64
C PRO A 151 13.13 -8.30 -10.56
N TYR A 152 14.37 -7.99 -10.18
CA TYR A 152 14.64 -6.90 -9.25
C TYR A 152 14.58 -5.54 -9.96
N LEU A 153 13.76 -4.64 -9.42
CA LEU A 153 13.72 -3.22 -9.78
C LEU A 153 14.18 -2.40 -8.55
N PRO A 154 15.14 -1.49 -8.72
CA PRO A 154 15.85 -0.88 -7.58
C PRO A 154 15.07 0.16 -6.79
N MET A 155 13.97 0.68 -7.34
CA MET A 155 13.23 1.80 -6.76
C MET A 155 11.73 1.56 -6.83
N THR A 156 10.99 2.19 -5.92
CA THR A 156 9.54 2.37 -6.00
C THR A 156 9.21 3.84 -6.21
N LEU A 157 7.97 4.15 -6.64
CA LEU A 157 7.52 5.54 -6.74
C LEU A 157 7.48 6.17 -5.34
N ASP A 158 7.20 5.38 -4.31
CA ASP A 158 7.27 5.81 -2.90
C ASP A 158 8.68 6.30 -2.50
N ASN A 159 9.74 5.59 -2.93
CA ASN A 159 11.12 6.03 -2.72
C ASN A 159 11.40 7.37 -3.42
N LEU A 160 10.85 7.53 -4.63
CA LEU A 160 11.04 8.74 -5.42
C LEU A 160 10.28 9.95 -4.83
N ILE A 161 9.04 9.76 -4.38
CA ILE A 161 8.23 10.76 -3.67
C ILE A 161 8.96 11.21 -2.39
N SER A 162 9.49 10.26 -1.63
CA SER A 162 10.26 10.52 -0.40
C SER A 162 11.52 11.36 -0.64
N SER A 163 12.13 11.25 -1.84
CA SER A 163 13.27 12.08 -2.23
C SER A 163 12.90 13.54 -2.56
N LYS A 164 11.60 13.86 -2.65
CA LYS A 164 11.04 15.18 -3.02
C LYS A 164 11.56 15.73 -4.34
N SER A 165 11.98 14.87 -5.26
CA SER A 165 12.54 15.25 -6.56
C SER A 165 11.87 14.45 -7.68
N ILE A 166 10.67 14.87 -8.07
CA ILE A 166 9.99 14.33 -9.27
C ILE A 166 9.73 15.48 -10.22
N SER A 167 10.38 15.44 -11.39
CA SER A 167 10.04 16.39 -12.44
C SER A 167 8.68 16.02 -13.06
N LEU A 168 7.95 17.00 -13.58
CA LEU A 168 6.71 16.72 -14.32
C LEU A 168 6.96 15.81 -15.55
N SER A 169 8.17 15.84 -16.12
CA SER A 169 8.55 14.92 -17.20
C SER A 169 8.62 13.47 -16.71
N ASP A 170 9.24 13.23 -15.55
CA ASP A 170 9.32 11.89 -14.96
C ASP A 170 7.92 11.41 -14.54
N ALA A 171 7.11 12.28 -13.94
CA ALA A 171 5.72 11.96 -13.62
C ALA A 171 4.94 11.55 -14.88
N ARG A 172 5.06 12.28 -15.99
CA ARG A 172 4.41 11.88 -17.27
C ARG A 172 4.87 10.50 -17.74
N SER A 173 6.17 10.23 -17.71
CA SER A 173 6.75 8.94 -18.11
C SER A 173 6.18 7.79 -17.26
N ILE A 174 6.24 7.95 -15.94
CA ILE A 174 5.79 6.96 -14.96
C ILE A 174 4.29 6.68 -15.09
N PHE A 175 3.47 7.72 -15.16
CA PHE A 175 2.01 7.55 -15.23
C PHE A 175 1.54 7.05 -16.60
N ARG A 176 2.23 7.37 -17.69
CA ARG A 176 1.99 6.75 -19.01
C ARG A 176 2.23 5.24 -18.96
N ASP A 177 3.32 4.81 -18.32
CA ASP A 177 3.64 3.40 -18.15
C ASP A 177 2.59 2.68 -17.28
N VAL A 178 2.21 3.26 -16.13
CA VAL A 178 1.16 2.69 -15.26
C VAL A 178 -0.19 2.62 -15.99
N LEU A 179 -0.60 3.68 -16.68
CA LEU A 179 -1.83 3.68 -17.46
C LEU A 179 -1.82 2.64 -18.60
N THR A 180 -0.66 2.40 -19.22
CA THR A 180 -0.49 1.33 -20.22
C THR A 180 -0.76 -0.04 -19.61
N GLY A 181 -0.18 -0.33 -18.45
CA GLY A 181 -0.43 -1.57 -17.70
C GLY A 181 -1.89 -1.72 -17.27
N LEU A 182 -2.49 -0.65 -16.72
CA LEU A 182 -3.91 -0.64 -16.32
C LEU A 182 -4.84 -0.87 -17.52
N THR A 183 -4.58 -0.22 -18.65
CA THR A 183 -5.37 -0.40 -19.89
C THR A 183 -5.40 -1.87 -20.30
N PHE A 184 -4.24 -2.55 -20.25
CA PHE A 184 -4.16 -3.96 -20.60
C PHE A 184 -4.98 -4.85 -19.65
N MET A 185 -4.84 -4.66 -18.33
CA MET A 185 -5.55 -5.47 -17.34
C MET A 185 -7.05 -5.21 -17.33
N HIS A 186 -7.45 -3.94 -17.39
CA HIS A 186 -8.84 -3.51 -17.34
C HIS A 186 -9.63 -4.00 -18.56
N LYS A 187 -8.98 -4.14 -19.73
CA LYS A 187 -9.57 -4.79 -20.91
C LYS A 187 -10.00 -6.25 -20.64
N HIS A 188 -9.35 -6.91 -19.69
CA HIS A 188 -9.66 -8.27 -19.24
C HIS A 188 -10.48 -8.28 -17.93
N ALA A 189 -11.02 -7.13 -17.52
CA ALA A 189 -11.79 -6.92 -16.29
C ALA A 189 -11.06 -7.36 -15.00
N ILE A 190 -9.72 -7.35 -15.03
CA ILE A 190 -8.89 -7.57 -13.83
C ILE A 190 -8.81 -6.25 -13.08
N ILE A 191 -9.03 -6.29 -11.77
CA ILE A 191 -8.98 -5.13 -10.88
C ILE A 191 -7.77 -5.31 -9.97
N HIS A 192 -6.85 -4.34 -9.90
CA HIS A 192 -5.66 -4.44 -9.07
C HIS A 192 -5.98 -4.28 -7.58
N ARG A 193 -6.87 -3.33 -7.24
CA ARG A 193 -7.39 -3.07 -5.88
C ARG A 193 -6.41 -2.50 -4.86
N ASP A 194 -5.18 -2.20 -5.26
CA ASP A 194 -4.16 -1.62 -4.38
C ASP A 194 -3.09 -0.81 -5.13
N ILE A 195 -3.55 -0.01 -6.10
CA ILE A 195 -2.67 0.96 -6.78
C ILE A 195 -2.25 2.02 -5.77
N LYS A 196 -0.93 2.17 -5.59
CA LYS A 196 -0.29 3.12 -4.66
C LYS A 196 1.19 3.27 -5.02
N PRO A 197 1.91 4.28 -4.51
CA PRO A 197 3.32 4.51 -4.85
C PRO A 197 4.25 3.29 -4.65
N SER A 198 4.06 2.51 -3.58
CA SER A 198 4.90 1.33 -3.33
C SER A 198 4.63 0.15 -4.26
N ALA A 199 3.47 0.12 -4.93
CA ALA A 199 3.14 -0.88 -5.95
C ALA A 199 3.70 -0.54 -7.34
N VAL A 200 4.21 0.68 -7.55
CA VAL A 200 4.85 1.10 -8.81
C VAL A 200 6.36 0.97 -8.67
N LEU A 201 6.94 -0.03 -9.32
CA LEU A 201 8.38 -0.29 -9.34
C LEU A 201 9.05 0.42 -10.51
N LEU A 202 10.26 0.92 -10.33
CA LEU A 202 11.01 1.65 -11.35
C LEU A 202 12.41 1.10 -11.55
N GLN A 203 12.83 1.06 -12.81
CA GLN A 203 14.21 0.74 -13.18
C GLN A 203 15.19 1.90 -12.89
N SER A 204 14.71 3.14 -13.00
CA SER A 204 15.43 4.39 -12.74
C SER A 204 14.43 5.51 -12.39
N PRO A 205 14.86 6.68 -11.89
CA PRO A 205 13.97 7.79 -11.55
C PRO A 205 13.03 8.25 -12.68
N SER A 206 13.45 8.10 -13.94
CA SER A 206 12.65 8.45 -15.13
C SER A 206 11.91 7.27 -15.76
N GLY A 207 11.97 6.08 -15.13
CA GLY A 207 11.38 4.84 -15.59
C GLY A 207 12.37 3.90 -16.32
N PRO A 208 11.87 2.91 -17.08
CA PRO A 208 10.46 2.51 -17.16
C PRO A 208 9.88 2.09 -15.79
N SER A 209 8.57 2.23 -15.63
CA SER A 209 7.84 1.78 -14.44
C SER A 209 6.96 0.56 -14.72
N TYR A 210 6.69 -0.23 -13.67
CA TYR A 210 5.91 -1.47 -13.74
C TYR A 210 4.96 -1.57 -12.55
N ILE A 211 3.73 -1.99 -12.81
CA ILE A 211 2.75 -2.31 -11.78
C ILE A 211 3.13 -3.65 -11.13
N SER A 212 3.11 -3.68 -9.80
CA SER A 212 3.46 -4.84 -8.98
C SER A 212 2.48 -5.04 -7.83
N ASP A 213 2.66 -6.13 -7.09
CA ASP A 213 1.85 -6.51 -5.93
C ASP A 213 0.37 -6.81 -6.26
N PHE A 214 0.17 -7.95 -6.91
CA PHE A 214 -1.15 -8.44 -7.29
C PHE A 214 -1.80 -9.26 -6.16
N GLY A 215 -1.26 -9.16 -4.93
CA GLY A 215 -1.70 -9.94 -3.78
C GLY A 215 -3.19 -9.79 -3.50
N THR A 216 -3.72 -8.58 -3.72
CA THR A 216 -5.14 -8.26 -3.54
C THR A 216 -5.93 -8.29 -4.85
N ALA A 217 -5.36 -8.59 -6.02
CA ALA A 217 -6.08 -8.44 -7.30
C ALA A 217 -7.34 -9.33 -7.41
N TRP A 218 -8.34 -8.84 -8.14
CA TRP A 218 -9.56 -9.58 -8.47
C TRP A 218 -9.62 -9.89 -9.96
N HIS A 219 -10.00 -11.12 -10.29
CA HIS A 219 -10.09 -11.62 -11.67
C HIS A 219 -11.45 -12.27 -11.91
N PRO A 220 -12.14 -12.00 -13.03
CA PRO A 220 -13.51 -12.44 -13.29
C PRO A 220 -13.68 -13.96 -13.26
N ARG A 221 -12.69 -14.71 -13.75
CA ARG A 221 -12.67 -16.19 -13.69
C ARG A 221 -12.00 -16.77 -12.45
N LEU A 222 -10.80 -16.31 -12.07
CA LEU A 222 -10.02 -16.89 -10.97
C LEU A 222 -10.52 -16.50 -9.57
N SER A 223 -11.25 -15.39 -9.43
CA SER A 223 -11.78 -14.93 -8.14
C SER A 223 -13.25 -15.29 -7.92
N SER A 224 -14.06 -15.37 -8.98
CA SER A 224 -15.53 -15.37 -8.88
C SER A 224 -16.13 -16.50 -8.03
N TYR A 225 -15.45 -17.64 -7.94
CA TYR A 225 -15.89 -18.74 -7.08
C TYR A 225 -15.81 -18.39 -5.58
N THR A 226 -14.75 -17.71 -5.17
CA THR A 226 -14.51 -17.32 -3.77
C THR A 226 -14.98 -15.91 -3.44
N GLU A 227 -15.12 -15.06 -4.46
CA GLU A 227 -15.41 -13.64 -4.34
C GLU A 227 -16.23 -13.20 -5.56
N PRO A 228 -17.57 -13.36 -5.54
CA PRO A 228 -18.45 -13.05 -6.66
C PRO A 228 -18.41 -11.59 -7.09
N GLN A 229 -18.74 -11.31 -8.35
CA GLN A 229 -18.65 -9.96 -8.93
C GLN A 229 -19.46 -8.89 -8.18
N ASN A 230 -20.61 -9.23 -7.61
CA ASN A 230 -21.47 -8.28 -6.89
C ASN A 230 -21.39 -8.44 -5.37
N ASP A 231 -20.45 -9.24 -4.87
CA ASP A 231 -20.24 -9.48 -3.44
C ASP A 231 -18.74 -9.50 -3.13
N LYS A 232 -18.01 -8.51 -3.68
CA LYS A 232 -16.57 -8.38 -3.44
C LYS A 232 -16.28 -7.86 -2.02
N VAL A 233 -15.09 -8.17 -1.55
CA VAL A 233 -14.60 -7.76 -0.23
C VAL A 233 -14.33 -6.26 -0.24
N LEU A 234 -14.64 -5.60 0.86
CA LEU A 234 -14.50 -4.15 0.95
C LEU A 234 -13.14 -3.74 1.47
N ASP A 235 -12.36 -4.65 2.07
CA ASP A 235 -11.05 -4.34 2.65
C ASP A 235 -9.90 -4.28 1.63
N ILE A 236 -10.04 -3.34 0.71
CA ILE A 236 -9.10 -3.08 -0.38
C ILE A 236 -8.65 -1.62 -0.38
N GLY A 237 -7.54 -1.34 -1.07
CA GLY A 237 -6.93 -0.02 -1.13
C GLY A 237 -6.25 0.39 0.19
N THR A 238 -5.09 1.02 0.06
CA THR A 238 -4.29 1.47 1.21
C THR A 238 -4.54 2.95 1.49
N GLY A 239 -4.88 3.31 2.72
CA GLY A 239 -4.91 4.70 3.19
C GLY A 239 -5.66 5.66 2.25
N ALA A 240 -4.98 6.74 1.85
CA ALA A 240 -5.54 7.81 1.01
C ALA A 240 -6.03 7.37 -0.38
N TYR A 241 -5.55 6.24 -0.90
CA TYR A 241 -5.85 5.78 -2.27
C TYR A 241 -7.17 5.00 -2.37
N ARG A 242 -7.88 4.79 -1.26
CA ARG A 242 -9.11 4.00 -1.22
C ARG A 242 -10.30 4.78 -1.80
N ALA A 243 -10.99 4.16 -2.75
CA ALA A 243 -12.11 4.78 -3.46
C ALA A 243 -13.36 4.93 -2.58
N PRO A 244 -14.15 6.01 -2.76
CA PRO A 244 -15.26 6.35 -1.87
C PRO A 244 -16.41 5.34 -1.96
N GLU A 245 -16.69 4.75 -3.12
CA GLU A 245 -17.74 3.73 -3.26
C GLU A 245 -17.46 2.49 -2.40
N VAL A 246 -16.19 2.13 -2.22
CA VAL A 246 -15.77 1.02 -1.34
C VAL A 246 -15.98 1.39 0.12
N LEU A 247 -15.65 2.63 0.50
CA LEU A 247 -15.86 3.16 1.86
C LEU A 247 -17.34 3.20 2.25
N PHE A 248 -18.24 3.39 1.28
CA PHE A 248 -19.69 3.34 1.47
C PHE A 248 -20.30 1.95 1.20
N GLY A 249 -19.47 0.91 1.12
CA GLY A 249 -19.89 -0.48 1.12
C GLY A 249 -20.46 -1.00 -0.20
N ASN A 250 -20.18 -0.33 -1.32
CA ASN A 250 -20.51 -0.85 -2.64
C ASN A 250 -19.67 -2.09 -2.93
N LYS A 251 -20.26 -3.29 -2.88
CA LYS A 251 -19.56 -4.56 -3.20
C LYS A 251 -19.52 -4.91 -4.69
N GLY A 252 -20.21 -4.13 -5.52
CA GLY A 252 -20.24 -4.26 -6.98
C GLY A 252 -19.15 -3.44 -7.68
N TYR A 253 -18.14 -2.93 -6.96
CA TYR A 253 -17.10 -2.07 -7.54
C TYR A 253 -16.34 -2.74 -8.70
N GLY A 254 -15.88 -1.92 -9.63
CA GLY A 254 -15.17 -2.33 -10.84
C GLY A 254 -13.75 -1.78 -10.91
N THR A 255 -13.22 -1.69 -12.13
CA THR A 255 -11.87 -1.15 -12.42
C THR A 255 -11.72 0.34 -12.08
N SER A 256 -12.83 1.06 -11.91
CA SER A 256 -12.89 2.47 -11.50
C SER A 256 -12.20 2.76 -10.15
N VAL A 257 -12.06 1.75 -9.28
CA VAL A 257 -11.33 1.91 -8.00
C VAL A 257 -9.83 2.10 -8.23
N ASP A 258 -9.26 1.43 -9.23
CA ASP A 258 -7.86 1.61 -9.62
C ASP A 258 -7.64 3.00 -10.22
N MET A 259 -8.64 3.52 -10.96
CA MET A 259 -8.56 4.85 -11.57
C MET A 259 -8.64 5.96 -10.53
N TRP A 260 -9.46 5.80 -9.48
CA TRP A 260 -9.44 6.70 -8.32
C TRP A 260 -8.06 6.71 -7.66
N ALA A 261 -7.54 5.53 -7.32
CA ALA A 261 -6.25 5.39 -6.68
C ALA A 261 -5.11 6.00 -7.52
N LEU A 262 -5.13 5.79 -8.83
CA LEU A 262 -4.21 6.42 -9.78
C LEU A 262 -4.33 7.96 -9.75
N GLY A 263 -5.54 8.51 -9.76
CA GLY A 263 -5.76 9.95 -9.69
C GLY A 263 -5.25 10.58 -8.40
N VAL A 264 -5.47 9.91 -7.26
CA VAL A 264 -4.92 10.33 -5.96
C VAL A 264 -3.39 10.30 -5.96
N MET A 265 -2.79 9.22 -6.49
CA MET A 265 -1.35 9.09 -6.64
C MET A 265 -0.76 10.16 -7.58
N LEU A 266 -1.49 10.52 -8.65
CA LEU A 266 -1.07 11.60 -9.54
C LEU A 266 -1.08 12.95 -8.83
N ALA A 267 -2.16 13.26 -8.11
CA ALA A 267 -2.30 14.49 -7.33
C ALA A 267 -1.20 14.63 -6.28
N GLU A 268 -0.80 13.53 -5.63
CA GLU A 268 0.32 13.52 -4.70
C GLU A 268 1.64 13.88 -5.39
N VAL A 269 1.97 13.19 -6.49
CA VAL A 269 3.26 13.32 -7.18
C VAL A 269 3.47 14.71 -7.76
N ILE A 270 2.42 15.34 -8.28
CA ILE A 270 2.50 16.66 -8.92
C ILE A 270 2.40 17.83 -7.92
N SER A 271 2.13 17.55 -6.65
CA SER A 271 2.06 18.56 -5.59
C SER A 271 3.46 18.88 -5.05
N SER A 272 3.65 20.11 -4.55
CA SER A 272 4.88 20.54 -3.89
C SER A 272 4.59 21.16 -2.52
N PRO A 273 4.92 20.50 -1.41
CA PRO A 273 5.56 19.18 -1.32
C PRO A 273 4.63 18.04 -1.80
N PRO A 274 5.18 16.88 -2.22
CA PRO A 274 4.38 15.71 -2.59
C PRO A 274 3.61 15.18 -1.38
N VAL A 275 2.30 15.36 -1.36
CA VAL A 275 1.41 14.92 -0.29
C VAL A 275 0.08 14.49 -0.91
N PRO A 276 -0.52 13.35 -0.49
CA PRO A 276 -1.83 12.96 -0.97
C PRO A 276 -2.89 14.03 -0.65
N PRO A 277 -3.89 14.24 -1.54
CA PRO A 277 -4.98 15.18 -1.28
C PRO A 277 -5.89 14.77 -0.12
N PHE A 278 -5.82 13.51 0.32
CA PHE A 278 -6.64 12.96 1.39
C PHE A 278 -5.78 12.41 2.54
N GLU A 279 -6.16 12.72 3.77
CA GLU A 279 -5.49 12.25 4.98
C GLU A 279 -6.11 10.92 5.45
N SER A 280 -5.26 9.93 5.70
CA SER A 280 -5.61 8.70 6.43
C SER A 280 -4.71 8.62 7.66
N ARG A 281 -5.28 8.74 8.86
CA ARG A 281 -4.52 8.72 10.12
C ARG A 281 -4.19 7.28 10.53
N PRO A 282 -2.97 6.97 11.03
CA PRO A 282 -2.61 5.63 11.50
C PRO A 282 -3.53 5.19 12.66
N ALA A 283 -4.03 3.96 12.60
CA ALA A 283 -5.04 3.41 13.49
C ALA A 283 -4.43 2.83 14.77
N HIS A 284 -4.80 3.38 15.92
CA HIS A 284 -4.89 2.62 17.17
C HIS A 284 -6.34 2.31 17.54
N GLU A 285 -7.32 2.69 16.72
CA GLU A 285 -8.74 2.52 17.00
C GLU A 285 -9.45 2.20 15.69
N ASP A 286 -10.53 1.44 15.76
CA ASP A 286 -11.35 0.87 14.67
C ASP A 286 -12.03 1.92 13.74
N GLY A 287 -11.49 3.15 13.63
CA GLY A 287 -12.09 4.33 12.99
C GLY A 287 -11.36 4.94 11.78
N ASN A 288 -10.43 4.23 11.11
CA ASN A 288 -9.65 4.81 10.00
C ASN A 288 -10.51 5.16 8.76
N GLN A 289 -11.55 4.37 8.44
CA GLN A 289 -12.40 4.63 7.27
C GLN A 289 -13.20 5.93 7.40
N LEU A 290 -13.76 6.22 8.58
CA LEU A 290 -14.51 7.45 8.80
C LEU A 290 -13.63 8.69 8.72
N GLY A 291 -12.40 8.60 9.23
CA GLY A 291 -11.41 9.68 9.10
C GLY A 291 -11.11 10.00 7.64
N LEU A 292 -10.92 8.96 6.81
CA LEU A 292 -10.71 9.12 5.38
C LEU A 292 -11.95 9.68 4.67
N ILE A 293 -13.15 9.18 4.96
CA ILE A 293 -14.41 9.71 4.42
C ILE A 293 -14.53 11.22 4.71
N LEU A 294 -14.29 11.62 5.96
CA LEU A 294 -14.32 13.02 6.37
C LEU A 294 -13.24 13.85 5.66
N SER A 295 -12.05 13.30 5.42
CA SER A 295 -11.00 13.98 4.67
C SER A 295 -11.40 14.20 3.20
N ILE A 296 -11.98 13.17 2.55
CA ILE A 296 -12.49 13.28 1.18
C ILE A 296 -13.56 14.37 1.11
N PHE A 297 -14.54 14.38 2.01
CA PHE A 297 -15.61 15.38 2.02
C PHE A 297 -15.14 16.79 2.34
N LYS A 298 -14.19 16.96 3.26
CA LYS A 298 -13.56 18.27 3.52
C LYS A 298 -12.82 18.82 2.31
N THR A 299 -12.24 17.93 1.51
CA THR A 299 -11.39 18.29 0.37
C THR A 299 -12.21 18.59 -0.88
N MET A 300 -13.14 17.69 -1.24
CA MET A 300 -13.94 17.80 -2.47
C MET A 300 -15.34 18.39 -2.25
N GLY A 301 -15.80 18.47 -1.01
CA GLY A 301 -17.17 18.80 -0.65
C GLY A 301 -18.02 17.55 -0.37
N THR A 302 -19.13 17.74 0.35
CA THR A 302 -20.08 16.67 0.64
C THR A 302 -20.87 16.33 -0.63
N PRO A 303 -20.91 15.06 -1.07
CA PRO A 303 -21.62 14.65 -2.28
C PRO A 303 -23.12 14.86 -2.12
N THR A 304 -23.80 15.11 -3.23
CA THR A 304 -25.25 15.22 -3.31
C THR A 304 -25.81 14.10 -4.20
N PRO A 305 -27.13 13.84 -4.16
CA PRO A 305 -27.77 12.87 -5.05
C PRO A 305 -27.57 13.15 -6.55
N GLU A 306 -27.16 14.37 -6.92
CA GLU A 306 -26.85 14.81 -8.27
C GLU A 306 -25.37 14.62 -8.62
N THR A 307 -24.45 14.87 -7.67
CA THR A 307 -23.01 14.71 -7.90
C THR A 307 -22.53 13.27 -7.73
N TRP A 308 -23.28 12.45 -6.97
CA TRP A 308 -23.02 11.02 -6.81
C TRP A 308 -24.30 10.16 -6.94
N PRO A 309 -24.93 10.09 -8.14
CA PRO A 309 -26.16 9.34 -8.35
C PRO A 309 -26.11 7.85 -7.96
N GLU A 310 -25.01 7.14 -8.23
CA GLU A 310 -24.89 5.70 -7.90
C GLU A 310 -25.03 5.42 -6.40
N ALA A 311 -24.66 6.37 -5.54
CA ALA A 311 -24.69 6.21 -4.09
C ALA A 311 -26.11 6.17 -3.51
N LYS A 312 -27.14 6.52 -4.30
CA LYS A 312 -28.56 6.29 -3.95
C LYS A 312 -28.87 4.81 -3.77
N GLY A 313 -28.14 3.94 -4.47
CA GLY A 313 -28.31 2.49 -4.41
C GLY A 313 -27.46 1.82 -3.32
N PHE A 314 -26.63 2.56 -2.59
CA PHE A 314 -25.78 1.97 -1.56
C PHE A 314 -26.57 1.64 -0.31
N LYS A 315 -26.11 0.63 0.44
CA LYS A 315 -26.73 0.24 1.71
C LYS A 315 -26.63 1.35 2.76
N VAL A 316 -25.54 2.11 2.72
CA VAL A 316 -25.31 3.29 3.56
C VAL A 316 -25.15 4.48 2.63
N THR A 317 -26.11 5.41 2.66
CA THR A 317 -26.09 6.58 1.79
C THR A 317 -25.22 7.70 2.38
N PRO A 318 -24.42 8.40 1.56
CA PRO A 318 -23.55 9.49 2.03
C PRO A 318 -24.28 10.83 2.23
N PHE A 319 -25.60 10.92 2.03
CA PHE A 319 -26.33 12.18 1.91
C PHE A 319 -26.87 12.72 3.25
N GLU A 320 -27.04 11.88 4.26
CA GLU A 320 -27.67 12.25 5.54
C GLU A 320 -26.61 12.62 6.60
N LEU A 321 -25.68 13.51 6.24
CA LEU A 321 -24.61 13.94 7.13
C LEU A 321 -24.98 15.22 7.86
N TRP A 322 -24.70 15.25 9.17
CA TRP A 322 -24.89 16.43 10.02
C TRP A 322 -23.99 17.62 9.64
N THR A 323 -22.91 17.37 8.91
CA THR A 323 -21.97 18.39 8.45
C THR A 323 -21.85 18.32 6.93
N VAL A 324 -22.11 19.46 6.28
CA VAL A 324 -22.01 19.63 4.83
C VAL A 324 -20.82 20.53 4.52
N PHE A 325 -19.91 20.04 3.68
CA PHE A 325 -18.77 20.81 3.18
C PHE A 325 -19.08 21.33 1.77
N PRO A 326 -18.73 22.59 1.45
CA PRO A 326 -18.97 23.15 0.12
C PRO A 326 -18.19 22.38 -0.95
N GLN A 327 -18.78 22.26 -2.14
CA GLN A 327 -18.09 21.71 -3.30
C GLN A 327 -16.87 22.59 -3.65
N ARG A 328 -15.75 21.95 -3.95
CA ARG A 328 -14.49 22.64 -4.30
C ARG A 328 -14.00 22.17 -5.66
N ASP A 329 -13.51 23.11 -6.45
CA ASP A 329 -12.88 22.80 -7.73
C ASP A 329 -11.43 22.34 -7.52
N TRP A 330 -10.91 21.51 -8.42
CA TRP A 330 -9.49 21.10 -8.38
C TRP A 330 -8.53 22.28 -8.58
N ALA A 331 -8.98 23.38 -9.18
CA ALA A 331 -8.27 24.65 -9.20
C ALA A 331 -8.03 25.22 -7.79
N ASP A 332 -8.97 25.06 -6.87
CA ASP A 332 -8.86 25.51 -5.47
C ASP A 332 -8.16 24.48 -4.56
N ILE A 333 -8.19 23.20 -4.95
CA ILE A 333 -7.55 22.11 -4.19
C ILE A 333 -6.05 22.06 -4.50
N LEU A 334 -5.66 22.26 -5.77
CA LEU A 334 -4.29 22.19 -6.27
C LEU A 334 -3.87 23.49 -6.98
N PRO A 335 -3.89 24.67 -6.33
CA PRO A 335 -3.72 25.96 -7.01
C PRO A 335 -2.40 26.13 -7.77
N GLU A 336 -1.33 25.47 -7.30
CA GLU A 336 0.03 25.55 -7.86
C GLU A 336 0.29 24.54 -8.98
N VAL A 337 -0.68 23.68 -9.30
CA VAL A 337 -0.55 22.63 -10.32
C VAL A 337 -1.05 23.13 -11.66
N ASP A 338 -0.35 22.75 -12.73
CA ASP A 338 -0.72 23.04 -14.12
C ASP A 338 -2.17 22.63 -14.43
N GLU A 339 -2.86 23.44 -15.24
CA GLU A 339 -4.29 23.28 -15.53
C GLU A 339 -4.61 21.92 -16.15
N GLU A 340 -3.77 21.42 -17.06
CA GLU A 340 -4.02 20.14 -17.72
C GLU A 340 -3.89 18.97 -16.76
N PHE A 341 -2.93 19.04 -15.83
CA PHE A 341 -2.81 18.04 -14.78
C PHE A 341 -3.98 18.09 -13.79
N ARG A 342 -4.44 19.28 -13.40
CA ARG A 342 -5.65 19.43 -12.59
C ARG A 342 -6.88 18.87 -13.28
N ASN A 343 -7.02 19.11 -14.58
CA ASN A 343 -8.12 18.58 -15.38
C ASN A 343 -8.11 17.05 -15.36
N LEU A 344 -6.96 16.42 -15.60
CA LEU A 344 -6.81 14.96 -15.53
C LEU A 344 -7.13 14.42 -14.13
N VAL A 345 -6.62 15.04 -13.07
CA VAL A 345 -6.95 14.65 -11.68
C VAL A 345 -8.46 14.74 -11.44
N GLY A 346 -9.13 15.79 -11.91
CA GLY A 346 -10.58 15.95 -11.75
C GLY A 346 -11.42 14.92 -12.50
N ARG A 347 -10.92 14.38 -13.61
CA ARG A 347 -11.56 13.27 -14.33
C ARG A 347 -11.34 11.91 -13.69
N LEU A 348 -10.26 11.74 -12.93
CA LEU A 348 -9.94 10.48 -12.24
C LEU A 348 -10.50 10.43 -10.81
N VAL A 349 -10.51 11.58 -10.12
CA VAL A 349 -10.90 11.72 -8.72
C VAL A 349 -12.23 12.48 -8.64
N CYS A 350 -13.30 11.77 -9.00
CA CYS A 350 -14.69 12.19 -8.83
C CYS A 350 -15.51 11.08 -8.16
N PHE A 351 -16.59 11.47 -7.46
CA PHE A 351 -17.41 10.54 -6.68
C PHE A 351 -18.02 9.44 -7.54
N GLU A 352 -18.81 9.81 -8.55
CA GLU A 352 -19.48 8.89 -9.46
C GLU A 352 -18.46 8.04 -10.23
N SER A 353 -18.41 6.75 -9.91
CA SER A 353 -17.42 5.82 -10.45
C SER A 353 -17.52 5.66 -11.97
N GLY A 354 -18.75 5.72 -12.52
CA GLY A 354 -19.01 5.66 -13.96
C GLY A 354 -18.64 6.92 -14.73
N ARG A 355 -18.30 8.02 -14.05
CA ARG A 355 -17.80 9.26 -14.68
C ARG A 355 -16.28 9.35 -14.71
N ARG A 356 -15.58 8.43 -14.03
CA ARG A 356 -14.11 8.43 -14.04
C ARG A 356 -13.60 7.98 -15.39
N ASP A 357 -12.61 8.69 -15.93
CA ASP A 357 -11.92 8.28 -17.15
C ASP A 357 -11.37 6.85 -16.96
N THR A 358 -11.58 5.99 -17.95
CA THR A 358 -10.89 4.71 -18.05
C THR A 358 -9.40 4.92 -18.28
N ALA A 359 -8.58 3.88 -18.05
CA ALA A 359 -7.15 3.96 -18.33
C ALA A 359 -6.85 4.34 -19.79
N GLU A 360 -7.66 3.85 -20.74
CA GLU A 360 -7.50 4.17 -22.17
C GLU A 360 -7.85 5.64 -22.48
N GLU A 361 -8.89 6.19 -21.86
CA GLU A 361 -9.27 7.60 -22.00
C GLU A 361 -8.22 8.52 -21.35
N ALA A 362 -7.75 8.17 -20.16
CA ALA A 362 -6.70 8.91 -19.46
C ALA A 362 -5.38 8.93 -20.24
N LEU A 363 -4.99 7.85 -20.93
CA LEU A 363 -3.81 7.84 -21.83
C LEU A 363 -3.92 8.85 -22.97
N LYS A 364 -5.15 9.14 -23.41
CA LYS A 364 -5.43 10.09 -24.48
C LYS A 364 -5.49 11.53 -23.97
N HIS A 365 -5.24 11.78 -22.69
CA HIS A 365 -5.17 13.13 -22.14
C HIS A 365 -3.96 13.90 -22.68
N VAL A 366 -4.09 15.21 -22.86
CA VAL A 366 -3.03 16.08 -23.42
C VAL A 366 -1.72 16.04 -22.61
N CYS A 367 -1.83 15.78 -21.30
CA CYS A 367 -0.70 15.55 -20.39
C CYS A 367 0.26 14.45 -20.88
N PHE A 368 -0.23 13.47 -21.63
CA PHE A 368 0.57 12.34 -22.13
C PHE A 368 0.78 12.38 -23.65
N MET A 369 0.15 13.31 -24.37
CA MET A 369 0.30 13.46 -25.83
C MET A 369 1.46 14.39 -26.24
N THR A 370 1.86 15.29 -25.36
CA THR A 370 2.96 16.24 -25.63
C THR A 370 4.31 15.53 -25.58
N ARG A 371 5.15 15.77 -26.61
CA ARG A 371 6.47 15.16 -26.80
C ARG A 371 7.53 15.78 -25.91
#